data_AF-A0A8R1EQZ6-F1
#
_entry.id   AF-A0A8R1EQZ6-F1
#
_cell.length_a   1.000
_cell.length_b   1.000
_cell.length_c   1.000
_cell.angle_alpha   90.00
_cell.angle_beta   90.00
_cell.angle_gamma   90.00
#
_symmetry.space_group_name_H-M   'P 1'
#
loop_
_entity.id
_entity.type
_entity.pdbx_description
1 polymer ?
#
loop_
_entity_poly.entity_id
_entity_poly.type
_entity_poly.pdbx_seq_one_letter_code
_entity_poly.pdbx_strand_id
1 'polypeptide(L)'
;MGGWKLETGRFLMLITFPVGAFWLFNQPSIFKEFMRGYRIPDSSTGDKAMAEFKEQLLANKRKEEYENFLREQMAFEQAKKLRDANRI
;
A
#
# COMPACT_ATOMS: atom_id res chain seq x y z
N MET A 1 -38.56 -29.12 -23.16
CA MET A 1 -38.39 -28.53 -21.81
C MET A 1 -37.38 -29.34 -20.97
N GLY A 2 -36.13 -29.53 -21.45
CA GLY A 2 -35.13 -30.41 -20.81
C GLY A 2 -33.82 -29.74 -20.38
N GLY A 3 -33.58 -28.49 -20.79
CA GLY A 3 -32.31 -27.78 -20.52
C GLY A 3 -32.08 -27.39 -19.06
N TRP A 4 -33.15 -27.27 -18.26
CA TRP A 4 -33.06 -26.79 -16.87
C TRP A 4 -32.24 -27.73 -15.97
N LYS A 5 -32.23 -29.04 -16.25
CA LYS A 5 -31.41 -30.01 -15.49
C LYS A 5 -29.91 -29.79 -15.71
N LEU A 6 -29.52 -29.49 -16.95
CA LEU A 6 -28.13 -29.21 -17.31
C LEU A 6 -27.66 -27.89 -16.69
N GLU A 7 -28.51 -26.86 -16.75
CA GLU A 7 -28.24 -25.56 -16.13
C GLU A 7 -28.12 -25.67 -14.61
N THR A 8 -28.97 -26.48 -13.97
CA THR A 8 -28.87 -26.75 -12.52
C THR A 8 -27.55 -27.43 -12.16
N GLY A 9 -27.11 -28.42 -12.94
CA GLY A 9 -25.82 -29.09 -12.73
C GLY A 9 -24.63 -28.14 -12.91
N ARG A 10 -24.69 -27.25 -13.91
CA ARG A 10 -23.68 -26.20 -14.12
C ARG A 10 -23.61 -25.25 -12.93
N PHE A 11 -24.76 -24.74 -12.47
CA PHE A 11 -24.82 -23.87 -11.30
C PHE A 11 -24.27 -24.57 -10.05
N LEU A 12 -24.63 -25.83 -9.84
CA LEU A 12 -24.14 -26.59 -8.70
C LEU A 12 -22.61 -26.75 -8.74
N MET A 13 -22.02 -27.02 -9.90
CA MET A 13 -20.56 -27.03 -10.05
C MET A 13 -19.94 -25.66 -9.79
N LEU A 14 -20.53 -24.58 -10.34
CA LEU A 14 -20.02 -23.22 -10.15
C LEU A 14 -20.05 -22.77 -8.68
N ILE A 15 -21.00 -23.27 -7.88
CA ILE A 15 -21.10 -22.97 -6.45
C ILE A 15 -20.20 -23.89 -5.62
N THR A 16 -20.25 -25.19 -5.88
CA THR A 16 -19.54 -26.17 -5.05
C THR A 16 -18.04 -26.20 -5.32
N PHE A 17 -17.61 -25.97 -6.56
CA PHE A 17 -16.19 -25.95 -6.93
C PHE A 17 -15.37 -24.91 -6.14
N PRO A 18 -15.70 -23.61 -6.11
CA PRO A 18 -14.88 -22.64 -5.37
C PRO A 18 -14.87 -22.91 -3.87
N VAL A 19 -15.99 -23.34 -3.29
CA VAL A 19 -16.07 -23.65 -1.84
C VAL A 19 -15.26 -24.90 -1.51
N GLY A 20 -15.38 -25.96 -2.31
CA GLY A 20 -14.62 -27.20 -2.12
C GLY A 20 -13.12 -27.01 -2.35
N ALA A 21 -12.75 -26.26 -3.40
CA ALA A 21 -11.37 -25.91 -3.67
C ALA A 21 -10.79 -25.07 -2.52
N PHE A 22 -11.51 -24.05 -2.05
CA PHE A 22 -11.07 -23.25 -0.91
C PHE A 22 -10.88 -24.12 0.34
N TRP A 23 -11.86 -24.97 0.67
CA TRP A 23 -11.76 -25.83 1.85
C TRP A 23 -10.58 -26.81 1.77
N LEU A 24 -10.32 -27.38 0.59
CA LEU A 24 -9.22 -28.31 0.38
C LEU A 24 -7.86 -27.61 0.44
N PHE A 25 -7.67 -26.52 -0.31
CA PHE A 25 -6.36 -25.88 -0.45
C PHE A 25 -6.02 -24.92 0.70
N ASN A 26 -7.01 -24.45 1.46
CA ASN A 26 -6.78 -23.61 2.64
C ASN A 26 -6.42 -24.43 3.90
N GLN A 27 -6.10 -25.72 3.77
CA GLN A 27 -5.65 -26.52 4.90
C GLN A 27 -4.21 -26.17 5.28
N PRO A 28 -3.92 -25.86 6.56
CA PRO A 28 -2.57 -25.53 7.01
C PRO A 28 -1.55 -26.65 6.79
N SER A 29 -1.99 -27.91 6.78
CA SER A 29 -1.13 -29.08 6.53
C SER A 29 -0.55 -29.07 5.12
N ILE A 30 -1.39 -28.84 4.11
CA ILE A 30 -0.98 -28.77 2.70
C ILE A 30 -0.04 -27.56 2.50
N PHE A 31 -0.40 -26.41 3.07
CA PHE A 31 0.45 -25.22 3.03
C PHE A 31 1.83 -25.49 3.65
N LYS A 32 1.89 -26.12 4.82
CA LYS A 32 3.15 -26.43 5.50
C LYS A 32 4.02 -27.38 4.68
N GLU A 33 3.44 -28.42 4.08
CA GLU A 33 4.20 -29.36 3.25
C GLU A 33 4.72 -28.68 1.98
N PHE A 34 3.90 -27.87 1.32
CA PHE A 34 4.31 -27.11 0.13
C PHE A 34 5.42 -26.10 0.45
N MET A 35 5.33 -25.42 1.60
CA MET A 35 6.30 -24.42 2.03
C MET A 35 7.55 -25.01 2.71
N ARG A 36 7.58 -26.33 2.97
CA ARG A 36 8.65 -26.98 3.75
C ARG A 36 10.05 -26.79 3.17
N GLY A 37 10.16 -26.67 1.84
CA GLY A 37 11.41 -26.39 1.13
C GLY A 37 11.51 -24.99 0.56
N TYR A 38 10.50 -24.13 0.77
CA TYR A 38 10.47 -22.80 0.20
C TYR A 38 11.47 -21.91 0.92
N ARG A 39 12.57 -21.57 0.24
CA ARG A 39 13.52 -20.57 0.70
C ARG A 39 13.03 -19.21 0.24
N ILE A 40 12.83 -18.31 1.19
CA ILE A 40 12.57 -16.90 0.88
C ILE A 40 13.81 -16.41 0.10
N PRO A 41 13.65 -15.89 -1.12
CA PRO A 41 14.76 -15.37 -1.88
C PRO A 41 15.42 -14.23 -1.11
N ASP A 42 16.74 -14.11 -1.22
CA ASP A 42 17.50 -13.05 -0.56
C ASP A 42 17.02 -11.69 -1.10
N SER A 43 16.27 -10.96 -0.27
CA SER A 43 15.72 -9.63 -0.56
C SER A 43 16.68 -8.51 -0.20
N SER A 44 17.89 -8.80 0.27
CA SER A 44 18.82 -7.79 0.80
C SER A 44 19.11 -6.64 -0.16
N THR A 45 19.07 -6.88 -1.48
CA THR A 45 19.20 -5.83 -2.50
C THR A 45 17.97 -4.93 -2.58
N GLY A 46 16.76 -5.52 -2.54
CA GLY A 46 15.50 -4.78 -2.49
C GLY A 46 15.31 -4.01 -1.18
N ASP A 47 15.74 -4.60 -0.07
CA ASP A 47 15.67 -3.97 1.25
C ASP A 47 16.58 -2.73 1.35
N LYS A 48 17.77 -2.79 0.75
CA LYS A 48 18.67 -1.64 0.61
C LYS A 48 18.05 -0.55 -0.26
N ALA A 49 17.51 -0.90 -1.42
CA ALA A 49 16.87 0.06 -2.31
C ALA A 49 15.67 0.75 -1.63
N MET A 50 14.88 0.00 -0.84
CA MET A 50 13.75 0.53 -0.09
C MET A 50 14.21 1.47 1.05
N ALA A 51 15.31 1.14 1.73
CA ALA A 51 15.90 1.99 2.75
C ALA A 51 16.40 3.32 2.15
N GLU A 52 17.15 3.27 1.05
CA GLU A 52 17.62 4.47 0.33
C GLU A 52 16.46 5.33 -0.16
N PHE A 53 15.42 4.71 -0.72
CA PHE A 53 14.21 5.42 -1.15
C PHE A 53 13.51 6.12 0.03
N LYS A 54 13.40 5.45 1.18
CA LYS A 54 12.83 6.03 2.40
C LYS A 54 13.64 7.23 2.87
N GLU A 55 14.96 7.17 2.83
CA GLU A 55 15.84 8.29 3.20
C GLU A 55 15.66 9.48 2.27
N GLN A 56 15.54 9.26 0.96
CA GLN A 56 15.29 10.30 -0.02
C GLN A 56 13.95 11.01 0.23
N LEU A 57 12.88 10.25 0.51
CA LEU A 57 11.57 10.82 0.85
C LEU A 57 11.63 11.70 2.11
N LEU A 58 12.35 11.23 3.15
CA LEU A 58 12.52 12.00 4.39
C LEU A 58 13.39 13.24 4.18
N ALA A 59 14.39 13.19 3.30
CA ALA A 59 15.19 14.36 2.94
C ALA A 59 14.36 15.40 2.19
N ASN A 60 13.52 14.98 1.25
CA ASN A 60 12.65 15.88 0.50
C ASN A 60 11.60 16.53 1.40
N LYS A 61 10.94 15.76 2.27
CA LYS A 61 10.02 16.32 3.26
C LYS A 61 10.66 17.39 4.14
N ARG A 62 11.87 17.14 4.65
CA ARG A 62 12.60 18.11 5.47
C ARG A 62 12.89 19.41 4.72
N LYS A 63 13.18 19.33 3.42
CA LYS A 63 13.37 20.52 2.58
C LYS A 63 12.07 21.29 2.38
N GLU A 64 10.98 20.60 2.07
CA GLU A 64 9.66 21.22 1.91
C GLU A 64 9.20 21.92 3.19
N GLU A 65 9.36 21.26 4.35
CA GLU A 65 9.04 21.84 5.66
C GLU A 65 9.87 23.10 5.94
N TYR A 66 11.16 23.08 5.60
CA TYR A 66 12.03 24.25 5.75
C TYR A 66 11.63 25.41 4.81
N GLU A 67 11.34 25.12 3.54
CA GLU A 67 10.88 26.13 2.59
C GLU A 67 9.55 26.76 3.01
N ASN A 68 8.61 25.95 3.49
CA ASN A 68 7.32 26.45 3.98
C ASN A 68 7.52 27.36 5.19
N PHE A 69 8.37 26.97 6.14
CA PHE A 69 8.70 27.79 7.30
C PHE A 69 9.31 29.14 6.92
N LEU A 70 10.23 29.18 5.94
CA LEU A 70 10.79 30.44 5.44
C LEU A 70 9.75 31.33 4.77
N ARG A 71 8.84 30.75 3.98
CA ARG A 71 7.74 31.51 3.35
C ARG A 71 6.83 32.13 4.40
N GLU A 72 6.51 31.39 5.46
CA GLU A 72 5.74 31.90 6.59
C GLU A 72 6.43 33.06 7.31
N GLN A 73 7.74 32.95 7.58
CA GLN A 73 8.51 34.05 8.18
C GLN A 73 8.51 35.31 7.31
N MET A 74 8.75 35.17 6.01
CA MET A 74 8.72 36.31 5.09
C MET A 74 7.33 36.96 5.04
N ALA A 75 6.27 36.16 4.99
CA ALA A 75 4.90 36.66 5.00
C ALA A 75 4.58 37.41 6.31
N PHE A 76 5.04 36.89 7.45
CA PHE A 76 4.88 37.55 8.75
C PHE A 76 5.65 38.89 8.81
N GLU A 77 6.90 38.93 8.34
CA GLU A 77 7.69 40.16 8.31
C GLU A 77 7.05 41.23 7.40
N GLN A 78 6.58 40.82 6.23
CA GLN A 78 5.85 41.72 5.31
C GLN A 78 4.55 42.24 5.94
N ALA A 79 3.76 41.37 6.58
CA ALA A 79 2.54 41.78 7.27
C ALA A 79 2.83 42.75 8.44
N LYS A 80 3.94 42.55 9.16
CA LYS A 80 4.40 43.48 10.20
C LYS A 80 4.76 44.84 9.60
N LYS A 81 5.56 44.89 8.52
CA LYS A 81 5.91 46.14 7.83
C LYS A 81 4.68 46.89 7.33
N LEU A 82 3.70 46.18 6.75
CA LEU A 82 2.44 46.78 6.31
C LEU A 82 1.61 47.34 7.47
N ARG A 83 1.55 46.64 8.61
CA ARG A 83 0.88 47.14 9.83
C ARG A 83 1.56 48.37 10.41
N ASP A 84 2.89 48.39 10.44
CA ASP A 84 3.64 49.53 10.95
C ASP A 84 3.52 50.75 10.02
N ALA A 85 3.44 50.53 8.70
CA ALA A 85 3.22 51.60 7.71
C ALA A 85 1.78 52.16 7.71
N ASN A 86 0.77 51.33 8.02
CA ASN A 86 -0.64 51.73 8.07
C ASN A 86 -1.11 52.22 9.46
N ARG A 87 -0.23 52.22 10.47
CA ARG A 87 -0.52 52.80 11.78
C ARG A 87 -0.28 54.32 11.72
N ILE A 88 -1.34 55.06 11.37
CA ILE A 88 -1.54 56.47 11.74
C ILE A 88 -2.10 56.50 13.17
#